data_AF-A0A1I5R1V5-F1
#
_entry.id   AF-A0A1I5R1V5-F1
#
_cell.length_a   1.000
_cell.length_b   1.000
_cell.length_c   1.000
_cell.angle_alpha   90.00
_cell.angle_beta   90.00
_cell.angle_gamma   90.00
#
_symmetry.space_group_name_H-M   'P 1'
#
loop_
_entity.id
_entity.type
_entity.pdbx_description
1 polymer ?
#
loop_
_entity_poly.entity_id
_entity_poly.type
_entity_poly.pdbx_seq_one_letter_code
_entity_poly.pdbx_strand_id
1 'polypeptide(L)'
;MTRITPTVGRVLHFIPTAGYMAGRKLAFGNPTQPLAAVIAYVHSDTMVNLTVWDQNGEQFSVCSVPLVQDGCDMVVGSFFAKWMPYQKGQAAKTESLESQLAGKPAIGIDLAAEQDRCVRVFLEKGAIVKVEGIPLELDHDAVVRVHPANVPLIFLPRTARPAESSE
;
A
#
# COMPACT_ATOMS: atom_id res chain seq x y z
N MET A 1 8.09 -13.85 -0.86
CA MET A 1 7.16 -14.13 0.25
C MET A 1 7.24 -12.96 1.21
N THR A 2 6.11 -12.32 1.47
CA THR A 2 6.04 -11.04 2.19
C THR A 2 6.17 -11.26 3.68
N ARG A 3 7.25 -10.73 4.27
CA ARG A 3 7.44 -10.72 5.72
C ARG A 3 6.81 -9.45 6.27
N ILE A 4 5.74 -9.59 7.04
CA ILE A 4 5.01 -8.46 7.62
C ILE A 4 5.67 -8.07 8.94
N THR A 5 6.16 -6.83 9.01
CA THR A 5 6.74 -6.27 10.24
C THR A 5 5.65 -6.12 11.31
N PRO A 6 5.79 -6.75 12.49
CA PRO A 6 4.82 -6.61 13.58
C PRO A 6 4.87 -5.20 14.16
N THR A 7 3.70 -4.64 14.45
CA THR A 7 3.54 -3.32 15.08
C THR A 7 2.55 -3.43 16.23
N VAL A 8 2.78 -2.67 17.31
CA VAL A 8 1.89 -2.63 18.48
C VAL A 8 0.48 -2.22 18.06
N GLY A 9 -0.53 -2.88 18.63
CA GLY A 9 -1.95 -2.64 18.31
C GLY A 9 -2.48 -3.44 17.11
N ARG A 10 -1.63 -4.16 16.37
CA ARG A 10 -2.11 -5.08 15.34
C ARG A 10 -2.79 -6.30 15.96
N VAL A 11 -3.83 -6.77 15.30
CA VAL A 11 -4.58 -7.96 15.72
C VAL A 11 -4.00 -9.21 15.05
N LEU A 12 -3.90 -10.32 15.76
CA LEU A 12 -3.40 -11.62 15.31
C LEU A 12 -4.34 -12.75 15.76
N HIS A 13 -4.16 -13.93 15.15
CA HIS A 13 -4.72 -15.17 15.66
C HIS A 13 -3.71 -15.87 16.57
N PHE A 14 -4.08 -16.09 17.82
CA PHE A 14 -3.33 -16.91 18.77
C PHE A 14 -3.84 -18.35 18.75
N ILE A 15 -2.91 -19.29 18.63
CA ILE A 15 -3.18 -20.73 18.58
C ILE A 15 -2.51 -21.36 19.81
N PRO A 16 -3.29 -21.59 20.88
CA PRO A 16 -2.78 -22.24 22.08
C PRO A 16 -2.65 -23.75 21.88
N THR A 17 -1.79 -24.39 22.67
CA THR A 17 -1.76 -25.85 22.77
C THR A 17 -2.78 -26.34 23.79
N ALA A 18 -3.23 -27.60 23.68
CA ALA A 18 -4.18 -28.18 24.63
C ALA A 18 -3.65 -28.13 26.08
N GLY A 19 -2.36 -28.38 26.29
CA GLY A 19 -1.72 -28.25 27.61
C GLY A 19 -1.70 -26.81 28.14
N TYR A 20 -1.46 -25.83 27.25
CA TYR A 20 -1.51 -24.42 27.63
C TYR A 20 -2.92 -23.98 28.03
N MET A 21 -3.93 -24.43 27.30
CA MET A 21 -5.35 -24.18 27.60
C MET A 21 -5.74 -24.74 28.96
N ALA A 22 -5.39 -26.00 29.22
CA ALA A 22 -5.71 -26.68 30.47
C ALA A 22 -5.04 -26.00 31.68
N GLY A 23 -3.77 -25.60 31.56
CA GLY A 23 -3.04 -24.93 32.65
C GLY A 23 -3.56 -23.53 32.99
N ARG A 24 -4.13 -22.82 32.01
CA ARG A 24 -4.66 -21.45 32.17
C ARG A 24 -6.17 -21.40 32.42
N LYS A 25 -6.87 -22.54 32.41
CA LYS A 25 -8.34 -22.64 32.55
C LYS A 25 -9.11 -21.77 31.54
N LEU A 26 -8.59 -21.65 30.32
CA LEU A 26 -9.18 -20.80 29.28
C LEU A 26 -10.50 -21.40 28.78
N ALA A 27 -11.49 -20.53 28.52
CA ALA A 27 -12.73 -20.97 27.91
C ALA A 27 -12.49 -21.41 26.45
N PHE A 28 -12.78 -22.67 26.17
CA PHE A 28 -12.71 -23.24 24.84
C PHE A 28 -13.94 -24.13 24.60
N GLY A 29 -14.96 -23.56 23.96
CA GLY A 29 -16.09 -24.32 23.44
C GLY A 29 -15.75 -24.99 22.10
N ASN A 30 -14.90 -24.35 21.29
CA ASN A 30 -14.46 -24.88 19.99
C ASN A 30 -12.93 -24.81 19.81
N PRO A 31 -12.19 -25.94 19.87
CA PRO A 31 -10.72 -25.96 19.76
C PRO A 31 -10.19 -25.60 18.37
N THR A 32 -11.06 -25.60 17.34
CA THR A 32 -10.66 -25.26 15.97
C THR A 32 -10.62 -23.76 15.71
N GLN A 33 -11.22 -22.95 16.60
CA GLN A 33 -11.24 -21.50 16.46
C GLN A 33 -10.00 -20.88 17.12
N PRO A 34 -9.18 -20.12 16.38
CA PRO A 34 -8.08 -19.39 16.98
C PRO A 34 -8.62 -18.29 17.90
N LEU A 35 -7.86 -17.97 18.94
CA LEU A 35 -8.18 -16.88 19.86
C LEU A 35 -7.76 -15.54 19.24
N ALA A 36 -8.57 -14.51 19.43
CA ALA A 36 -8.21 -13.16 19.02
C ALA A 36 -7.09 -12.64 19.93
N ALA A 37 -6.10 -11.98 19.35
CA ALA A 37 -4.98 -11.43 20.09
C ALA A 37 -4.57 -10.07 19.53
N VAL A 38 -4.06 -9.17 20.38
CA VAL A 38 -3.51 -7.87 19.98
C VAL A 38 -2.06 -7.80 20.44
N ILE A 39 -1.18 -7.32 19.57
CA ILE A 39 0.23 -7.10 19.87
C ILE A 39 0.34 -5.99 20.93
N ALA A 40 0.76 -6.37 22.13
CA ALA A 40 1.04 -5.47 23.23
C ALA A 40 2.50 -4.96 23.19
N TYR A 41 3.43 -5.80 22.73
CA TYR A 41 4.86 -5.45 22.64
C TYR A 41 5.55 -6.27 21.54
N VAL A 42 6.58 -5.70 20.93
CA VAL A 42 7.39 -6.35 19.87
C VAL A 42 8.82 -6.55 20.36
N HIS A 43 9.27 -7.79 20.44
CA HIS A 43 10.67 -8.12 20.71
C HIS A 43 11.49 -8.14 19.42
N SER A 44 10.92 -8.73 18.36
CA SER A 44 11.52 -8.85 17.03
C SER A 44 10.43 -9.14 15.99
N ASP A 45 10.81 -9.23 14.72
CA ASP A 45 9.89 -9.60 13.62
C ASP A 45 9.23 -10.99 13.78
N THR A 46 9.76 -11.83 14.66
CA THR A 46 9.30 -13.20 14.91
C THR A 46 8.82 -13.44 16.34
N MET A 47 8.86 -12.45 17.22
CA MET A 47 8.50 -12.63 18.63
C MET A 47 7.81 -11.39 19.22
N VAL A 48 6.65 -11.61 19.82
CA VAL A 48 5.76 -10.55 20.32
C VAL A 48 5.12 -10.94 21.64
N ASN A 49 4.68 -9.96 22.42
CA ASN A 49 3.77 -10.18 23.55
C ASN A 49 2.36 -9.77 23.13
N LEU A 50 1.38 -10.54 23.61
CA LEU A 50 0.00 -10.44 23.20
C LEU A 50 -0.91 -10.21 24.40
N THR A 51 -1.95 -9.41 24.18
CA THR A 51 -3.19 -9.51 24.95
C THR A 51 -4.11 -10.43 24.16
N VAL A 52 -4.56 -11.53 24.76
CA VAL A 52 -5.40 -12.54 24.13
C VAL A 52 -6.77 -12.54 24.77
N TRP A 53 -7.81 -12.73 23.97
CA TRP A 53 -9.17 -12.94 24.42
C TRP A 53 -9.53 -14.41 24.27
N ASP A 54 -10.05 -15.01 25.33
CA ASP A 54 -10.63 -16.35 25.23
C ASP A 54 -12.02 -16.32 24.57
N GLN A 55 -12.69 -17.48 24.47
CA GLN A 55 -14.00 -17.55 23.80
C GLN A 55 -15.15 -16.88 24.58
N ASN A 56 -14.94 -16.59 25.86
CA ASN A 56 -15.88 -15.80 26.67
C ASN A 56 -15.57 -14.29 26.58
N GLY A 57 -14.46 -13.91 25.95
CA GLY A 57 -13.99 -12.53 25.88
C GLY A 57 -13.15 -12.10 27.09
N GLU A 58 -12.71 -13.04 27.92
CA GLU A 58 -11.80 -12.74 29.04
C GLU A 58 -10.39 -12.47 28.52
N GLN A 59 -9.77 -11.41 29.02
CA GLN A 59 -8.45 -10.94 28.59
C GLN A 59 -7.34 -11.49 29.44
N PHE A 60 -6.27 -11.97 28.80
CA PHE A 60 -5.06 -12.40 29.47
C PHE A 60 -3.80 -12.06 28.69
N SER A 61 -2.70 -11.85 29.42
CA SER A 61 -1.39 -11.57 28.83
C SER A 61 -0.64 -12.86 28.50
N VAL A 62 -0.04 -12.89 27.31
CA VAL A 62 0.88 -13.95 26.87
C VAL A 62 2.17 -13.30 26.37
N CYS A 63 3.29 -13.68 26.97
CA CYS A 63 4.61 -13.14 26.61
C CYS A 63 5.40 -14.12 25.75
N SER A 64 6.36 -13.58 24.99
CA SER A 64 7.33 -14.32 24.19
C SER A 64 6.68 -15.29 23.20
N VAL A 65 5.65 -14.80 22.50
CA VAL A 65 4.88 -15.60 21.53
C VAL A 65 5.60 -15.61 20.19
N PRO A 66 5.95 -16.79 19.63
CA PRO A 66 6.45 -16.90 18.28
C PRO A 66 5.41 -16.46 17.25
N LEU A 67 5.77 -15.54 16.37
CA LEU A 67 4.95 -15.09 15.24
C LEU A 67 5.32 -15.88 13.98
N VAL A 68 4.45 -16.80 13.60
CA VAL A 68 4.60 -17.63 12.39
C VAL A 68 4.11 -16.84 11.18
N GLN A 69 5.02 -16.65 10.22
CA GLN A 69 4.77 -16.01 8.93
C GLN A 69 4.95 -17.03 7.79
N ASP A 70 4.48 -16.69 6.58
CA ASP A 70 4.56 -17.60 5.44
C ASP A 70 6.02 -17.84 5.05
N GLY A 71 6.45 -19.11 5.06
CA GLY A 71 7.84 -19.52 4.82
C GLY A 71 8.70 -19.72 6.07
N CYS A 72 8.15 -19.53 7.28
CA CYS A 72 8.81 -19.92 8.53
C CYS A 72 8.30 -21.26 9.05
N ASP A 73 9.21 -22.08 9.60
CA ASP A 73 8.86 -23.36 10.20
C ASP A 73 7.89 -23.16 11.38
N MET A 74 6.79 -23.92 11.37
CA MET A 74 5.91 -23.99 12.53
C MET A 74 6.68 -24.61 13.70
N VAL A 75 6.64 -23.95 14.86
CA VAL A 75 7.17 -24.53 16.10
C VAL A 75 6.22 -25.64 16.54
N VAL A 76 6.55 -26.88 16.18
CA VAL A 76 5.75 -28.07 16.51
C VAL A 76 5.66 -28.20 18.03
N GLY A 77 4.43 -28.32 18.55
CA GLY A 77 4.18 -28.58 19.98
C GLY A 77 4.19 -27.36 20.90
N SER A 78 4.37 -26.14 20.37
CA SER A 78 4.27 -24.90 21.16
C SER A 78 3.08 -24.03 20.74
N PHE A 79 2.71 -23.07 21.57
CA PHE A 79 1.72 -22.05 21.21
C PHE A 79 2.37 -21.04 20.27
N PHE A 80 1.60 -20.50 19.32
CA PHE A 80 2.11 -19.53 18.37
C PHE A 80 1.02 -18.56 17.92
N ALA A 81 1.44 -17.45 17.32
CA ALA A 81 0.53 -16.50 16.69
C ALA A 81 0.75 -16.46 15.18
N LYS A 82 -0.31 -16.16 14.43
CA LYS A 82 -0.26 -15.97 12.99
C LYS A 82 -1.10 -14.77 12.56
N TRP A 83 -0.71 -14.14 11.46
CA TRP A 83 -1.48 -13.07 10.84
C TRP A 83 -2.87 -13.54 10.40
N MET A 84 -3.89 -12.69 10.58
CA MET A 84 -5.22 -12.99 10.06
C MET A 84 -5.23 -12.98 8.53
N PRO A 85 -6.04 -13.84 7.87
CA PRO A 85 -6.08 -13.94 6.41
C PRO A 85 -6.32 -12.58 5.72
N TYR A 86 -7.21 -11.77 6.29
CA TYR A 86 -7.52 -10.44 5.76
C TYR A 86 -6.30 -9.50 5.78
N GLN A 87 -5.50 -9.52 6.84
CA GLN A 87 -4.31 -8.66 6.96
C GLN A 87 -3.21 -9.06 5.98
N LYS A 88 -3.05 -10.36 5.70
CA LYS A 88 -2.19 -10.84 4.62
C LYS A 88 -2.66 -10.32 3.26
N GLY A 89 -3.97 -10.35 3.02
CA GLY A 89 -4.57 -9.80 1.80
C GLY A 89 -4.38 -8.29 1.63
N GLN A 90 -4.43 -7.52 2.73
CA GLN A 90 -4.16 -6.08 2.71
C GLN A 90 -2.67 -5.78 2.45
N ALA A 91 -1.75 -6.55 3.05
CA ALA A 91 -0.32 -6.41 2.78
C ALA A 91 0.00 -6.67 1.29
N ALA A 92 -0.55 -7.74 0.71
CA ALA A 92 -0.37 -8.06 -0.71
C ALA A 92 -0.92 -6.97 -1.66
N LYS A 93 -2.06 -6.35 -1.31
CA LYS A 93 -2.61 -5.22 -2.09
C LYS A 93 -1.72 -3.99 -2.02
N THR A 94 -1.18 -3.70 -0.84
CA THR A 94 -0.28 -2.54 -0.64
C THR A 94 1.00 -2.71 -1.44
N GLU A 95 1.62 -3.89 -1.42
CA GLU A 95 2.82 -4.18 -2.22
C GLU A 95 2.58 -4.05 -3.74
N SER A 96 1.41 -4.49 -4.22
CA SER A 96 1.05 -4.34 -5.64
C SER A 96 0.91 -2.87 -6.03
N LEU A 97 0.37 -2.03 -5.15
CA LEU A 97 0.22 -0.58 -5.37
C LEU A 97 1.56 0.16 -5.27
N GLU A 98 2.41 -0.19 -4.30
CA GLU A 98 3.75 0.39 -4.17
C GLU A 98 4.64 0.07 -5.37
N SER A 99 4.58 -1.17 -5.89
CA SER A 99 5.27 -1.56 -7.12
C SER A 99 4.79 -0.75 -8.34
N GLN A 100 3.49 -0.51 -8.45
CA GLN A 100 2.91 0.32 -9.52
C GLN A 100 3.31 1.80 -9.40
N LEU A 101 3.49 2.31 -8.18
CA LEU A 101 3.85 3.71 -7.94
C LEU A 101 5.36 3.96 -8.11
N ALA A 102 6.20 3.01 -7.70
CA ALA A 102 7.67 3.08 -7.86
C ALA A 102 8.12 3.04 -9.33
N GLY A 103 7.30 2.49 -10.23
CA GLY A 103 7.55 2.48 -11.67
C GLY A 103 7.16 3.78 -12.40
N LYS A 104 6.60 4.78 -11.71
CA LYS A 104 6.12 6.01 -12.36
C LYS A 104 7.20 7.12 -12.30
N PRO A 105 7.84 7.50 -13.41
CA PRO A 105 8.83 8.58 -13.40
C PRO A 105 8.17 9.92 -13.05
N ALA A 106 8.84 10.70 -12.20
CA ALA A 106 8.37 12.00 -11.71
C ALA A 106 8.32 13.12 -12.78
N ILE A 107 8.75 12.83 -14.02
CA ILE A 107 8.63 13.73 -15.17
C ILE A 107 8.37 12.84 -16.40
N GLY A 108 7.14 12.83 -16.91
CA GLY A 108 6.77 12.04 -18.07
C GLY A 108 5.28 12.14 -18.34
N ILE A 109 4.92 12.21 -19.61
CA ILE A 109 3.53 12.23 -20.09
C ILE A 109 2.77 11.07 -19.42
N ASP A 110 1.76 11.40 -18.61
CA ASP A 110 0.80 10.44 -18.07
C ASP A 110 0.06 9.81 -19.26
N LEU A 111 0.64 8.79 -19.88
CA LEU A 111 -0.05 7.89 -20.78
C LEU A 111 -0.99 7.06 -19.92
N ALA A 112 -2.16 7.63 -19.63
CA ALA A 112 -3.21 6.98 -18.90
C ALA A 112 -3.52 5.64 -19.58
N ALA A 113 -3.50 4.58 -18.78
CA ALA A 113 -3.86 3.24 -19.16
C ALA A 113 -5.18 3.24 -19.94
N GLU A 114 -5.08 2.87 -21.23
CA GLU A 114 -6.07 2.32 -22.16
C GLU A 114 -7.53 2.83 -22.22
N GLN A 115 -7.97 3.87 -21.49
CA GLN A 115 -9.36 4.30 -21.59
C GLN A 115 -9.67 5.79 -21.59
N ASP A 116 -8.68 6.68 -21.62
CA ASP A 116 -8.88 8.08 -22.02
C ASP A 116 -7.62 8.59 -22.72
N ARG A 117 -7.67 8.72 -24.06
CA ARG A 117 -6.58 9.25 -24.90
C ARG A 117 -6.39 10.76 -24.70
N CYS A 118 -6.30 11.25 -23.47
CA CYS A 118 -6.07 12.66 -23.15
C CYS A 118 -4.80 12.84 -22.33
N VAL A 119 -3.91 13.70 -22.81
CA VAL A 119 -2.73 14.20 -22.10
C VAL A 119 -3.13 15.42 -21.27
N ARG A 120 -2.54 15.56 -20.08
CA ARG A 120 -2.64 16.80 -19.28
C ARG A 120 -1.56 17.78 -19.73
N VAL A 121 -1.99 18.97 -20.11
CA VAL A 121 -1.13 20.09 -20.48
C VAL A 121 -1.22 21.14 -19.39
N PHE A 122 -0.06 21.58 -18.90
CA PHE A 122 0.07 22.69 -17.96
C PHE A 122 0.34 23.97 -18.75
N LEU A 123 -0.49 24.98 -18.55
CA LEU A 123 -0.38 26.30 -19.16
C LEU A 123 -0.11 27.32 -18.05
N GLU A 124 0.94 28.10 -18.21
CA GLU A 124 1.28 29.18 -17.29
C GLU A 124 0.44 30.43 -17.58
N LYS A 125 0.24 31.26 -16.57
CA LYS A 125 -0.32 32.60 -16.71
C LYS A 125 0.42 33.39 -17.81
N GLY A 126 -0.34 33.99 -18.73
CA GLY A 126 0.17 34.70 -19.90
C GLY A 126 0.27 33.83 -21.17
N ALA A 127 -0.03 32.52 -21.08
CA ALA A 127 -0.10 31.68 -22.27
C ALA A 127 -1.28 32.09 -23.18
N ILE A 128 -1.03 32.12 -24.49
CA ILE A 128 -2.05 32.45 -25.50
C ILE A 128 -2.67 31.15 -26.02
N VAL A 129 -3.96 30.96 -25.77
CA VAL A 129 -4.74 29.80 -26.23
C VAL A 129 -5.76 30.27 -27.27
N LYS A 130 -5.95 29.49 -28.34
CA LYS A 130 -6.99 29.77 -29.34
C LYS A 130 -8.26 29.00 -29.01
N VAL A 131 -9.34 29.72 -28.71
CA VAL A 131 -10.68 29.14 -28.58
C VAL A 131 -11.48 29.61 -29.79
N GLU A 132 -11.89 28.65 -30.63
CA GLU A 132 -12.62 28.94 -31.89
C GLU A 132 -11.89 29.94 -32.83
N GLY A 133 -10.55 29.96 -32.78
CA GLY A 133 -9.72 30.85 -33.58
C GLY A 133 -9.46 32.22 -32.95
N ILE A 134 -10.09 32.53 -31.82
CA ILE A 134 -9.85 33.77 -31.07
C ILE A 134 -8.67 33.55 -30.10
N PRO A 135 -7.59 34.34 -30.18
CA PRO A 135 -6.50 34.27 -29.21
C PRO A 135 -6.93 34.87 -27.88
N LEU A 136 -6.83 34.09 -26.81
CA LEU A 136 -7.10 34.50 -25.44
C LEU A 136 -5.84 34.31 -24.60
N GLU A 137 -5.47 35.33 -23.83
CA GLU A 137 -4.39 35.25 -22.86
C GLU A 137 -4.95 34.76 -21.51
N LEU A 138 -4.26 33.79 -20.90
CA LEU A 138 -4.65 33.26 -19.60
C LEU A 138 -4.22 34.21 -18.47
N ASP A 139 -5.15 34.54 -17.57
CA ASP A 139 -4.90 35.38 -16.39
C ASP A 139 -4.39 34.60 -15.17
N HIS A 140 -4.43 33.27 -15.22
CA HIS A 140 -3.97 32.34 -14.20
C HIS A 140 -3.40 31.05 -14.82
N ASP A 141 -2.70 30.26 -14.01
CA ASP A 141 -2.20 28.94 -14.40
C ASP A 141 -3.37 27.95 -14.58
N ALA A 142 -3.34 27.19 -15.67
CA ALA A 142 -4.43 26.29 -16.03
C ALA A 142 -3.92 24.89 -16.41
N VAL A 143 -4.72 23.87 -16.10
CA VAL A 143 -4.44 22.49 -16.52
C VAL A 143 -5.56 22.03 -17.46
N VAL A 144 -5.20 21.67 -18.69
CA VAL A 144 -6.15 21.27 -19.72
C VAL A 144 -5.92 19.81 -20.10
N ARG A 145 -6.99 19.05 -20.30
CA ARG A 145 -6.93 17.69 -20.86
C ARG A 145 -7.15 17.76 -22.37
N VAL A 146 -6.20 17.28 -23.16
CA VAL A 146 -6.27 17.34 -24.62
C VAL A 146 -5.83 16.03 -25.25
N HIS A 147 -6.37 15.68 -26.41
CA HIS A 147 -5.88 14.52 -27.15
C HIS A 147 -4.40 14.70 -27.56
N PRO A 148 -3.53 13.67 -27.50
CA PRO A 148 -2.11 13.79 -27.83
C PRO A 148 -1.84 14.45 -29.19
N ALA A 149 -2.69 14.15 -30.19
CA ALA A 149 -2.59 14.73 -31.53
C ALA A 149 -2.80 16.26 -31.57
N ASN A 150 -3.43 16.85 -30.55
CA ASN A 150 -3.74 18.27 -30.49
C ASN A 150 -2.66 19.08 -29.74
N VAL A 151 -1.72 18.42 -29.06
CA VAL A 151 -0.65 19.09 -28.32
C VAL A 151 0.21 20.01 -29.22
N PRO A 152 0.62 19.60 -30.45
CA PRO A 152 1.40 20.46 -31.34
C PRO A 152 0.62 21.69 -31.88
N LEU A 153 -0.71 21.73 -31.72
CA LEU A 153 -1.53 22.89 -32.09
C LEU A 153 -1.52 23.96 -31.01
N ILE A 154 -1.27 23.57 -29.75
CA ILE A 154 -1.20 24.46 -28.58
C ILE A 154 0.22 24.99 -28.43
N PHE A 155 1.21 24.11 -28.58
CA PHE A 155 2.62 24.48 -28.62
C PHE A 155 3.12 24.26 -30.05
N LEU A 156 3.25 25.36 -30.81
CA LEU A 156 4.00 25.31 -32.06
C LEU A 156 5.37 24.68 -31.73
N PRO A 157 5.80 23.62 -32.44
CA PRO A 157 7.13 23.08 -32.24
C PRO A 157 8.10 24.24 -32.38
N ARG A 158 8.97 24.45 -31.37
CA ARG A 158 10.09 25.39 -31.52
C ARG A 158 10.80 24.99 -32.80
N THR A 159 10.59 25.74 -33.88
CA THR A 159 11.40 25.63 -35.07
C THR A 159 12.83 25.76 -34.58
N ALA A 160 13.62 24.71 -34.79
CA ALA A 160 15.04 24.74 -34.49
C ALA A 160 15.58 26.05 -35.06
N ARG A 161 16.15 26.90 -34.19
CA ARG A 161 16.87 28.10 -34.62
C ARG A 161 17.83 27.65 -35.73
N PRO A 162 17.80 28.23 -36.93
CA PRO A 162 18.81 27.91 -37.93
C PRO A 162 20.17 28.16 -37.29
N ALA A 163 21.06 27.18 -37.39
CA ALA A 163 22.40 27.27 -36.85
C ALA A 163 23.06 28.54 -37.40
N GLU A 164 23.47 29.44 -36.51
CA GLU A 164 24.32 30.57 -36.87
C GLU A 164 25.61 29.99 -37.46
N SER A 165 25.78 30.14 -38.77
CA SER A 165 27.03 29.89 -39.47
C SER A 165 28.01 31.00 -39.08
N SER A 166 28.98 30.66 -38.24
CA SER A 166 30.18 31.46 -38.03
C SER A 166 31.10 31.31 -39.24
N GLU A 167 31.17 32.37 -40.07
CA GLU A 167 32.34 32.68 -40.93
C GLU A 167 33.42 33.39 -40.11
#